data_AF-A0A0L8L4L3-F1
#
_entry.id   AF-A0A0L8L4L3-F1
#
_cell.length_a   1.000
_cell.length_b   1.000
_cell.length_c   1.000
_cell.angle_alpha   90.00
_cell.angle_beta   90.00
_cell.angle_gamma   90.00
#
_symmetry.space_group_name_H-M   'P 1'
#
loop_
_entity.id
_entity.type
_entity.pdbx_description
1 polymer ?
#
loop_
_entity_poly.entity_id
_entity_poly.type
_entity_poly.pdbx_seq_one_letter_code
_entity_poly.pdbx_strand_id
1 'polypeptide(L)'
;MDSRISRIRSKLAKVPYQGQRSHSMGARRHAFRVGPRISSAQADAFEGENHIELPAAYRKFLVELGGSGAGPFYGLLPLEECRLYTMDRQPPDGTPRGFHHVDHPDALQGDLFLHIIEMGCTDLCLIGVTGPLTGRMLTGNADGFWPPNVSSSPDFLSWYERWLDHMRDGKDNVALGLTSPATVASTPWGPRARARKAPWSHTTEC
;
A
#
# COMPACT_ATOMS: atom_id res chain seq x y z
N MET A 1 -6.04 -12.61 -19.60
CA MET A 1 -6.52 -12.01 -18.34
C MET A 1 -5.96 -12.82 -17.20
N ASP A 2 -5.28 -12.17 -16.26
CA ASP A 2 -4.81 -12.81 -15.02
C ASP A 2 -6.01 -13.36 -14.25
N SER A 3 -5.94 -14.63 -13.84
CA SER A 3 -7.07 -15.31 -13.17
C SER A 3 -7.47 -14.59 -11.87
N ARG A 4 -6.53 -13.92 -11.19
CA ARG A 4 -6.80 -13.17 -9.95
C ARG A 4 -7.64 -11.93 -10.20
N ILE A 5 -7.33 -11.17 -11.26
CA ILE A 5 -8.09 -9.98 -11.65
C ILE A 5 -9.54 -10.35 -11.98
N SER A 6 -9.74 -11.44 -12.73
CA SER A 6 -11.08 -11.94 -13.04
C SER A 6 -11.85 -12.37 -11.80
N ARG A 7 -11.21 -13.04 -10.82
CA ARG A 7 -11.83 -13.40 -9.55
C ARG A 7 -12.23 -12.18 -8.73
N ILE A 8 -11.33 -11.20 -8.59
CA ILE A 8 -11.60 -9.94 -7.88
C ILE A 8 -12.78 -9.22 -8.52
N ARG A 9 -12.80 -9.10 -9.85
CA ARG A 9 -13.93 -8.51 -10.58
C ARG A 9 -15.25 -9.22 -10.29
N SER A 10 -15.24 -10.56 -10.32
CA SER A 10 -16.44 -11.34 -9.99
C SER A 10 -16.87 -11.13 -8.54
N LYS A 11 -15.94 -11.04 -7.60
CA LYS A 11 -16.24 -10.81 -6.18
C LYS A 11 -16.84 -9.42 -5.96
N LEU A 12 -16.26 -8.37 -6.52
CA LEU A 12 -16.80 -7.00 -6.47
C LEU A 12 -18.25 -6.92 -6.97
N ALA A 13 -18.57 -7.63 -8.06
CA ALA A 13 -19.94 -7.68 -8.58
C ALA A 13 -20.93 -8.47 -7.70
N LYS A 14 -20.46 -9.45 -6.93
CA LYS A 14 -21.30 -10.36 -6.14
C LYS A 14 -21.52 -9.91 -4.71
N VAL A 15 -20.52 -9.30 -4.07
CA VAL A 15 -20.55 -8.92 -2.65
C VAL A 15 -21.76 -8.03 -2.31
N PRO A 16 -22.16 -7.01 -3.10
CA PRO A 16 -23.32 -6.17 -2.80
C PRO A 16 -24.64 -6.93 -2.58
N TYR A 17 -24.77 -8.12 -3.18
CA TYR A 17 -25.99 -8.93 -3.18
C TYR A 17 -25.94 -10.09 -2.18
N GLN A 18 -24.87 -10.20 -1.39
CA GLN A 18 -24.78 -11.23 -0.35
C GLN A 18 -25.58 -10.81 0.88
N GLY A 19 -26.51 -11.66 1.33
CA GLY A 19 -27.45 -11.31 2.40
C GLY A 19 -26.80 -11.03 3.75
N GLN A 20 -25.68 -11.69 4.08
CA GLN A 20 -24.98 -11.49 5.36
C GLN A 20 -23.79 -10.51 5.28
N ARG A 21 -23.60 -9.83 4.14
CA ARG A 21 -22.40 -9.00 3.92
C ARG A 21 -22.21 -7.94 4.99
N SER A 22 -20.98 -7.45 5.12
CA SER A 22 -20.73 -6.27 5.93
C SER A 22 -21.41 -5.02 5.34
N HIS A 23 -21.89 -4.16 6.25
CA HIS A 23 -22.52 -2.87 5.95
C HIS A 23 -21.74 -1.71 6.58
N SER A 24 -20.42 -1.85 6.73
CA SER A 24 -19.54 -0.80 7.23
C SER A 24 -19.73 0.52 6.48
N MET A 25 -19.38 1.64 7.13
CA MET A 25 -19.62 2.98 6.57
C MET A 25 -18.97 3.16 5.19
N GLY A 26 -17.71 2.75 5.04
CA GLY A 26 -17.03 2.77 3.74
C GLY A 26 -17.72 1.91 2.69
N ALA A 27 -18.12 0.69 3.06
CA ALA A 27 -18.84 -0.21 2.15
C ALA A 27 -20.15 0.41 1.63
N ARG A 28 -20.85 1.20 2.46
CA ARG A 28 -22.03 1.97 2.03
C ARG A 28 -21.67 3.12 1.10
N ARG A 29 -20.55 3.82 1.36
CA ARG A 29 -20.08 4.97 0.55
C ARG A 29 -19.67 4.56 -0.86
N HIS A 30 -18.76 3.58 -1.00
CA HIS A 30 -18.28 3.16 -2.31
C HIS A 30 -19.15 2.06 -2.96
N ALA A 31 -20.05 1.40 -2.21
CA ALA A 31 -20.97 0.37 -2.71
C ALA A 31 -20.30 -0.76 -3.51
N PHE A 32 -19.07 -1.14 -3.12
CA PHE A 32 -18.16 -2.05 -3.85
C PHE A 32 -17.91 -1.69 -5.33
N ARG A 33 -18.05 -0.42 -5.69
CA ARG A 33 -17.70 0.11 -7.02
C ARG A 33 -16.28 0.65 -7.01
N VAL A 34 -15.46 0.17 -7.93
CA VAL A 34 -14.15 0.77 -8.22
C VAL A 34 -14.35 1.98 -9.15
N GLY A 35 -13.48 2.97 -8.99
CA GLY A 35 -13.39 4.13 -9.86
C GLY A 35 -12.85 3.78 -11.26
N PRO A 36 -12.65 4.79 -12.13
CA PRO A 36 -12.12 4.57 -13.47
C PRO A 36 -10.72 3.94 -13.41
N ARG A 37 -10.40 3.11 -14.41
CA ARG A 37 -9.05 2.58 -14.59
C ARG A 37 -8.11 3.71 -14.96
N ILE A 38 -6.87 3.61 -14.51
CA ILE A 38 -5.81 4.46 -15.05
C ILE A 38 -5.20 3.78 -16.29
N SER A 39 -4.71 4.56 -17.22
CA SER A 39 -3.92 4.06 -18.35
C SER A 39 -2.51 3.67 -17.90
N SER A 40 -1.83 2.83 -18.67
CA SER A 40 -0.42 2.53 -18.44
C SER A 40 0.44 3.79 -18.44
N ALA A 41 0.15 4.75 -19.34
CA ALA A 41 0.85 6.02 -19.43
C ALA A 41 0.66 6.91 -18.18
N GLN A 42 -0.53 6.90 -17.57
CA GLN A 42 -0.75 7.58 -16.29
C GLN A 42 0.04 6.93 -15.16
N ALA A 43 0.15 5.59 -15.16
CA ALA A 43 1.00 4.89 -14.19
C ALA A 43 2.50 5.21 -14.42
N ASP A 44 2.97 5.23 -15.67
CA ASP A 44 4.34 5.60 -16.03
C ASP A 44 4.66 7.04 -15.61
N ALA A 45 3.73 7.98 -15.85
CA ALA A 45 3.89 9.38 -15.45
C ALA A 45 4.00 9.51 -13.93
N PHE A 46 3.11 8.84 -13.18
CA PHE A 46 3.15 8.86 -11.73
C PHE A 46 4.46 8.29 -11.17
N GLU A 47 4.93 7.16 -11.70
CA GLU A 47 6.22 6.56 -11.33
C GLU A 47 7.39 7.51 -11.63
N GLY A 48 7.37 8.14 -12.81
CA GLY A 48 8.38 9.10 -13.25
C GLY A 48 8.39 10.40 -12.45
N GLU A 49 7.24 10.92 -12.03
CA GLU A 49 7.12 12.12 -11.19
C GLU A 49 7.57 11.87 -9.75
N ASN A 50 7.34 10.66 -9.24
CA ASN A 50 7.62 10.30 -7.84
C ASN A 50 8.96 9.57 -7.66
N HIS A 51 9.67 9.26 -8.75
CA HIS A 51 10.93 8.49 -8.76
C HIS A 51 10.79 7.11 -8.08
N ILE A 52 9.68 6.41 -8.36
CA ILE A 52 9.38 5.09 -7.79
C ILE A 52 8.93 4.10 -8.88
N GLU A 53 8.89 2.81 -8.54
CA GLU A 53 8.21 1.79 -9.33
C GLU A 53 7.02 1.25 -8.54
N LEU A 54 5.82 1.24 -9.13
CA LEU A 54 4.65 0.67 -8.48
C LEU A 54 4.77 -0.85 -8.45
N PRO A 55 4.48 -1.50 -7.30
CA PRO A 55 4.48 -2.96 -7.22
C PRO A 55 3.56 -3.58 -8.28
N ALA A 56 4.08 -4.55 -9.03
CA ALA A 56 3.41 -5.10 -10.21
C ALA A 56 1.94 -5.53 -9.98
N ALA A 57 1.64 -6.10 -8.81
CA ALA A 57 0.29 -6.50 -8.43
C ALA A 57 -0.67 -5.30 -8.25
N TYR A 58 -0.18 -4.21 -7.66
CA TYR A 58 -0.96 -2.98 -7.48
C TYR A 58 -1.13 -2.24 -8.80
N ARG A 59 -0.04 -2.05 -9.55
CA ARG A 59 -0.11 -1.43 -10.89
C ARG A 59 -1.10 -2.14 -11.81
N LYS A 60 -1.07 -3.47 -11.83
CA LYS A 60 -2.02 -4.28 -12.61
C LYS A 60 -3.48 -4.03 -12.19
N PHE A 61 -3.75 -3.92 -10.88
CA PHE A 61 -5.09 -3.61 -10.40
C PHE A 61 -5.59 -2.27 -10.92
N LEU A 62 -4.76 -1.23 -10.83
CA LEU A 62 -5.13 0.13 -11.26
C LEU A 62 -5.47 0.18 -12.76
N VAL A 63 -4.69 -0.53 -13.58
CA VAL A 63 -4.86 -0.56 -15.04
C VAL A 63 -6.00 -1.46 -15.49
N GLU A 64 -6.20 -2.63 -14.85
CA GLU A 64 -7.18 -3.62 -15.32
C GLU A 64 -8.55 -3.59 -14.62
N LEU A 65 -8.64 -3.01 -13.42
CA LEU A 65 -9.87 -2.96 -12.62
C LEU A 65 -10.36 -1.55 -12.37
N GLY A 66 -9.59 -0.75 -11.64
CA GLY A 66 -9.96 0.62 -11.28
C GLY A 66 -8.95 1.28 -10.35
N GLY A 67 -8.81 2.60 -10.46
CA GLY A 67 -7.79 3.39 -9.80
C GLY A 67 -8.15 3.91 -8.40
N SER A 68 -9.39 3.71 -7.95
CA SER A 68 -9.89 4.26 -6.68
C SER A 68 -11.20 3.57 -6.24
N GLY A 69 -11.81 4.04 -5.16
CA GLY A 69 -13.16 3.64 -4.75
C GLY A 69 -13.15 2.41 -3.87
N ALA A 70 -13.79 1.32 -4.29
CA ALA A 70 -13.96 0.13 -3.46
C ALA A 70 -12.66 -0.35 -2.82
N GLY A 71 -12.64 -0.35 -1.49
CA GLY A 71 -11.53 -0.81 -0.69
C GLY A 71 -11.89 -0.80 0.79
N PRO A 72 -11.01 -1.33 1.66
CA PRO A 72 -11.11 -1.19 3.11
C PRO A 72 -11.31 0.24 3.59
N PHE A 73 -11.76 0.38 4.84
CA PHE A 73 -11.91 1.68 5.51
C PHE A 73 -12.80 2.62 4.72
N TYR A 74 -12.31 3.74 4.19
CA TYR A 74 -13.08 4.66 3.35
C TYR A 74 -12.91 4.42 1.84
N GLY A 75 -12.03 3.51 1.45
CA GLY A 75 -11.80 3.14 0.07
C GLY A 75 -10.41 3.50 -0.44
N LEU A 76 -10.08 2.99 -1.63
CA LEU A 76 -8.85 3.31 -2.33
C LEU A 76 -8.84 4.77 -2.77
N LEU A 77 -7.74 5.44 -2.49
CA LEU A 77 -7.47 6.79 -2.98
C LEU A 77 -7.25 6.77 -4.50
N PRO A 78 -7.67 7.82 -5.23
CA PRO A 78 -7.13 8.11 -6.54
C PRO A 78 -5.60 8.19 -6.50
N LEU A 79 -4.93 7.81 -7.61
CA LEU A 79 -3.48 7.74 -7.65
C LEU A 79 -2.84 9.11 -7.39
N GLU A 80 -3.47 10.18 -7.88
CA GLU A 80 -3.08 11.58 -7.68
C GLU A 80 -3.18 12.07 -6.23
N GLU A 81 -3.98 11.39 -5.40
CA GLU A 81 -4.12 11.69 -3.96
C GLU A 81 -3.17 10.83 -3.11
N CYS A 82 -2.54 9.81 -3.68
CA CYS A 82 -1.56 9.01 -2.99
C CYS A 82 -0.34 9.87 -2.62
N ARG A 83 0.23 9.60 -1.44
CA ARG A 83 1.39 10.33 -0.92
C ARG A 83 2.46 9.35 -0.45
N LEU A 84 3.71 9.76 -0.56
CA LEU A 84 4.85 8.98 -0.12
C LEU A 84 5.14 9.24 1.36
N TYR A 85 5.48 8.16 2.05
CA TYR A 85 5.89 8.14 3.44
C TYR A 85 7.16 7.33 3.59
N THR A 86 7.95 7.64 4.61
CA THR A 86 9.00 6.75 5.10
C THR A 86 8.71 6.37 6.54
N MET A 87 9.07 5.14 6.88
CA MET A 87 8.95 4.64 8.25
C MET A 87 10.05 5.26 9.11
N ASP A 88 9.66 5.77 10.27
CA ASP A 88 10.63 6.32 11.23
C ASP A 88 11.55 5.22 11.77
N ARG A 89 12.71 5.61 12.31
CA ARG A 89 13.56 4.67 13.04
C ARG A 89 12.90 4.31 14.36
N GLN A 90 13.04 3.05 14.76
CA GLN A 90 12.56 2.58 16.06
C GLN A 90 13.25 3.39 17.19
N PRO A 91 12.48 4.07 18.06
CA PRO A 91 13.04 4.74 19.22
C PRO A 91 13.78 3.77 20.16
N PRO A 92 14.89 4.19 20.80
CA PRO A 92 15.66 3.33 21.70
C PRO A 92 14.90 2.83 22.92
N ASP A 93 13.89 3.58 23.36
CA ASP A 93 13.03 3.26 24.50
C ASP A 93 11.92 2.25 24.19
N GLY A 94 11.83 1.79 22.93
CA GLY A 94 10.83 0.82 22.49
C GLY A 94 9.44 1.39 22.26
N THR A 95 9.25 2.72 22.34
CA THR A 95 7.98 3.36 21.96
C THR A 95 7.66 3.11 20.48
N PRO A 96 6.38 3.04 20.08
CA PRO A 96 6.06 2.77 18.68
C PRO A 96 6.56 3.89 17.77
N ARG A 97 6.89 3.51 16.53
CA ARG A 97 7.39 4.43 15.50
C ARG A 97 6.30 4.73 14.49
N GLY A 98 6.28 5.95 13.98
CA GLY A 98 5.33 6.38 12.98
C GLY A 98 5.85 6.29 11.55
N PHE A 99 5.15 7.03 10.70
CA PHE A 99 5.54 7.34 9.34
C PHE A 99 5.49 8.84 9.14
N HIS A 100 6.52 9.42 8.51
CA HIS A 100 6.47 10.82 8.10
C HIS A 100 6.30 10.96 6.60
N HIS A 101 5.56 12.00 6.21
CA HIS A 101 5.35 12.37 4.82
C HIS A 101 6.68 12.75 4.16
N VAL A 102 6.89 12.30 2.92
CA VAL A 102 8.07 12.64 2.13
C VAL A 102 7.73 13.82 1.23
N ASP A 103 8.26 14.99 1.56
CA ASP A 103 8.01 16.23 0.80
C ASP A 103 8.76 16.28 -0.55
N HIS A 104 9.89 15.55 -0.66
CA HIS A 104 10.62 15.41 -1.92
C HIS A 104 11.31 14.04 -2.02
N PRO A 105 11.13 13.27 -3.12
CA PRO A 105 11.67 11.92 -3.27
C PRO A 105 13.21 11.86 -3.32
N ASP A 106 13.89 12.99 -3.55
CA ASP A 106 15.36 13.05 -3.55
C ASP A 106 15.98 13.34 -2.17
N ALA A 107 15.18 13.54 -1.11
CA ALA A 107 15.66 13.85 0.24
C ALA A 107 16.10 12.60 1.07
N LEU A 108 16.27 11.44 0.43
CA LEU A 108 16.07 10.14 1.06
C LEU A 108 17.08 9.71 2.12
N GLN A 109 16.53 9.21 3.23
CA GLN A 109 17.22 8.35 4.19
C GLN A 109 16.33 7.17 4.66
N GLY A 110 15.63 6.47 3.75
CA GLY A 110 14.70 5.40 4.12
C GLY A 110 14.12 4.60 2.95
N ASP A 111 13.36 3.56 3.29
CA ASP A 111 12.49 2.84 2.34
C ASP A 111 11.17 3.61 2.19
N LEU A 112 10.60 3.60 0.99
CA LEU A 112 9.42 4.37 0.63
C LEU A 112 8.15 3.51 0.68
N PHE A 113 7.08 4.15 1.11
CA PHE A 113 5.76 3.57 1.25
C PHE A 113 4.72 4.50 0.65
N LEU A 114 3.82 3.97 -0.16
CA LEU A 114 2.76 4.74 -0.80
C LEU A 114 1.44 4.59 -0.01
N HIS A 115 0.84 5.71 0.37
CA HIS A 115 -0.47 5.75 1.04
C HIS A 115 -1.59 5.61 0.02
N ILE A 116 -2.38 4.53 0.14
CA ILE A 116 -3.34 4.13 -0.90
C ILE A 116 -4.80 4.05 -0.42
N ILE A 117 -5.08 4.21 0.88
CA ILE A 117 -6.45 4.16 1.43
C ILE A 117 -6.62 5.22 2.49
N GLU A 118 -7.74 5.93 2.41
CA GLU A 118 -8.18 6.82 3.47
C GLU A 118 -8.67 6.00 4.69
N MET A 119 -7.96 6.09 5.83
CA MET A 119 -8.41 5.53 7.12
C MET A 119 -8.95 6.60 8.08
N GLY A 120 -8.69 7.88 7.79
CA GLY A 120 -9.03 9.03 8.64
C GLY A 120 -7.93 9.37 9.66
N CYS A 121 -7.96 10.58 10.22
CA CYS A 121 -6.99 11.08 11.22
C CYS A 121 -5.51 10.92 10.77
N THR A 122 -4.66 10.37 11.64
CA THR A 122 -3.24 10.10 11.40
C THR A 122 -3.00 8.66 10.93
N ASP A 123 -4.05 7.85 10.80
CA ASP A 123 -3.97 6.43 10.47
C ASP A 123 -3.74 6.23 8.96
N LEU A 124 -2.81 5.35 8.62
CA LEU A 124 -2.34 5.11 7.26
C LEU A 124 -2.50 3.63 6.86
N CYS A 125 -2.96 3.37 5.64
CA CYS A 125 -2.73 2.10 4.96
C CYS A 125 -1.80 2.31 3.77
N LEU A 126 -0.71 1.57 3.78
CA LEU A 126 0.45 1.79 2.94
C LEU A 126 0.78 0.53 2.14
N ILE A 127 1.37 0.71 0.96
CA ILE A 127 2.06 -0.33 0.23
C ILE A 127 3.55 0.01 0.13
N GLY A 128 4.43 -0.94 0.43
CA GLY A 128 5.87 -0.74 0.24
C GLY A 128 6.19 -0.58 -1.25
N VAL A 129 6.95 0.44 -1.62
CA VAL A 129 7.37 0.70 -3.01
C VAL A 129 8.87 0.57 -3.21
N THR A 130 9.68 0.70 -2.15
CA THR A 130 11.11 0.35 -2.19
C THR A 130 11.50 -0.53 -1.00
N GLY A 131 12.70 -1.10 -1.06
CA GLY A 131 13.25 -1.93 0.00
C GLY A 131 12.61 -3.32 0.10
N PRO A 132 12.87 -4.06 1.20
CA PRO A 132 12.47 -5.47 1.32
C PRO A 132 10.97 -5.69 1.53
N LEU A 133 10.20 -4.63 1.79
CA LEU A 133 8.75 -4.68 1.95
C LEU A 133 8.00 -4.29 0.66
N THR A 134 8.70 -4.17 -0.48
CA THR A 134 8.10 -3.83 -1.77
C THR A 134 6.92 -4.77 -2.08
N GLY A 135 5.76 -4.19 -2.40
CA GLY A 135 4.51 -4.89 -2.69
C GLY A 135 3.73 -5.41 -1.49
N ARG A 136 4.27 -5.29 -0.27
CA ARG A 136 3.58 -5.68 0.97
C ARG A 136 2.68 -4.57 1.45
N MET A 137 1.56 -4.97 2.06
CA MET A 137 0.59 -4.06 2.66
C MET A 137 0.93 -3.83 4.13
N LEU A 138 0.84 -2.58 4.58
CA LEU A 138 1.10 -2.17 5.96
C LEU A 138 -0.01 -1.26 6.47
N THR A 139 -0.20 -1.25 7.78
CA THR A 139 -0.96 -0.22 8.47
C THR A 139 -0.10 0.42 9.54
N GLY A 140 -0.27 1.72 9.76
CA GLY A 140 0.42 2.46 10.82
C GLY A 140 -0.28 3.79 11.07
N ASN A 141 0.42 4.70 11.74
CA ASN A 141 -0.02 6.07 11.97
C ASN A 141 1.17 7.02 11.78
N ALA A 142 0.87 8.30 11.58
CA ALA A 142 1.89 9.33 11.45
C ALA A 142 2.50 9.77 12.80
N ASP A 143 1.77 9.58 13.90
CA ASP A 143 2.13 10.08 15.24
C ASP A 143 2.92 9.09 16.10
N GLY A 144 3.09 7.84 15.65
CA GLY A 144 3.73 6.78 16.41
C GLY A 144 2.89 6.27 17.59
N PHE A 145 1.57 6.47 17.60
CA PHE A 145 0.71 6.05 18.73
C PHE A 145 0.64 4.52 18.89
N TRP A 146 0.61 3.79 17.77
CA TRP A 146 0.59 2.32 17.74
C TRP A 146 1.57 1.77 16.67
N PRO A 147 2.15 0.57 16.87
CA PRO A 147 3.25 0.10 16.05
C PRO A 147 2.80 -0.31 14.63
N PRO A 148 3.60 -0.05 13.58
CA PRO A 148 3.28 -0.48 12.23
C PRO A 148 3.06 -2.00 12.17
N ASN A 149 2.04 -2.42 11.42
CA ASN A 149 1.71 -3.82 11.20
C ASN A 149 1.84 -4.18 9.73
N VAL A 150 2.50 -5.31 9.43
CA VAL A 150 2.69 -5.81 8.06
C VAL A 150 1.73 -6.97 7.80
N SER A 151 1.02 -6.90 6.68
CA SER A 151 0.07 -7.93 6.26
C SER A 151 0.75 -9.26 6.00
N SER A 152 0.11 -10.35 6.42
CA SER A 152 0.50 -11.72 6.05
C SER A 152 0.24 -12.03 4.57
N SER A 153 -0.50 -11.17 3.87
CA SER A 153 -0.71 -11.33 2.43
C SER A 153 0.59 -11.03 1.67
N PRO A 154 0.92 -11.84 0.63
CA PRO A 154 2.17 -11.70 -0.10
C PRO A 154 2.21 -10.48 -1.01
N ASP A 155 1.05 -10.00 -1.48
CA ASP A 155 0.92 -8.84 -2.37
C ASP A 155 -0.44 -8.16 -2.22
N PHE A 156 -0.59 -7.01 -2.90
CA PHE A 156 -1.82 -6.23 -2.94
C PHE A 156 -3.04 -7.03 -3.40
N LEU A 157 -2.93 -7.83 -4.48
CA LEU A 157 -4.09 -8.56 -5.03
C LEU A 157 -4.60 -9.63 -4.06
N SER A 158 -3.69 -10.34 -3.38
CA SER A 158 -4.04 -11.36 -2.39
C SER A 158 -4.68 -10.72 -1.15
N TRP A 159 -4.18 -9.56 -0.75
CA TRP A 159 -4.75 -8.77 0.34
C TRP A 159 -6.15 -8.24 0.00
N TYR A 160 -6.32 -7.67 -1.19
CA TYR A 160 -7.61 -7.14 -1.66
C TYR A 160 -8.65 -8.25 -1.84
N GLU A 161 -8.24 -9.40 -2.37
CA GLU A 161 -9.11 -10.57 -2.51
C GLU A 161 -9.58 -11.09 -1.14
N ARG A 162 -8.70 -11.12 -0.13
CA ARG A 162 -9.05 -11.48 1.25
C ARG A 162 -10.04 -10.50 1.86
N TRP A 163 -9.87 -9.19 1.63
CA TRP A 163 -10.84 -8.19 2.06
C TRP A 163 -12.22 -8.47 1.49
N LEU A 164 -12.33 -8.75 0.19
CA LEU A 164 -13.63 -9.08 -0.42
C LEU A 164 -14.26 -10.34 0.18
N ASP A 165 -13.47 -11.36 0.52
CA ASP A 165 -13.98 -12.54 1.22
C ASP A 165 -14.48 -12.20 2.62
N HIS A 166 -13.81 -11.32 3.36
CA HIS A 166 -14.28 -10.85 4.67
C HIS A 166 -15.58 -10.05 4.58
N MET A 167 -15.68 -9.13 3.62
CA MET A 167 -16.90 -8.37 3.39
C MET A 167 -18.06 -9.27 2.96
N ARG A 168 -17.76 -10.31 2.17
CA ARG A 168 -18.68 -11.38 1.81
C ARG A 168 -19.04 -12.25 3.01
N ASP A 169 -18.29 -12.28 4.11
CA ASP A 169 -18.58 -13.12 5.28
C ASP A 169 -19.08 -12.29 6.48
N GLY A 170 -19.52 -11.05 6.24
CA GLY A 170 -20.12 -10.19 7.26
C GLY A 170 -19.10 -9.57 8.21
N LYS A 171 -17.81 -9.70 7.89
CA LYS A 171 -16.71 -9.19 8.72
C LYS A 171 -16.39 -7.75 8.34
N ASP A 172 -16.18 -6.92 9.35
CA ASP A 172 -15.84 -5.50 9.21
C ASP A 172 -14.33 -5.23 9.16
N ASN A 173 -13.95 -3.94 9.03
CA ASN A 173 -12.56 -3.49 8.91
C ASN A 173 -11.66 -3.89 10.10
N VAL A 174 -12.21 -4.07 11.31
CA VAL A 174 -11.43 -4.56 12.47
C VAL A 174 -10.92 -5.99 12.20
N ALA A 175 -11.62 -6.78 11.36
CA ALA A 175 -11.15 -8.08 10.89
C ALA A 175 -10.12 -7.98 9.75
N LEU A 176 -9.91 -6.78 9.19
CA LEU A 176 -8.73 -6.45 8.38
C LEU A 176 -7.54 -6.07 9.24
N GLY A 177 -7.71 -6.07 10.58
CA GLY A 177 -6.62 -6.21 11.54
C GLY A 177 -5.77 -7.38 11.07
N LEU A 178 -4.65 -7.01 10.46
CA LEU A 178 -3.77 -7.88 9.73
C LEU A 178 -3.26 -8.93 10.71
N THR A 179 -3.89 -10.10 10.70
CA THR A 179 -3.40 -11.27 11.41
C THR A 179 -2.15 -11.74 10.68
N SER A 180 -1.03 -11.12 11.04
CA SER A 180 0.27 -11.77 11.02
C SER A 180 0.54 -12.20 12.47
N PRO A 181 1.07 -13.42 12.71
CA PRO A 181 1.75 -13.66 13.97
C PRO A 181 2.79 -12.54 14.16
N ALA A 182 3.04 -12.14 15.42
CA ALA A 182 4.06 -11.14 15.75
C ALA A 182 5.30 -11.39 14.87
N THR A 183 5.79 -10.34 14.21
CA THR A 183 7.03 -10.41 13.45
C THR A 183 8.13 -10.83 14.41
N VAL A 184 8.38 -12.13 14.54
CA VAL A 184 9.55 -12.63 15.25
C VAL A 184 10.70 -12.18 14.38
N ALA A 185 11.38 -11.12 14.81
CA ALA A 185 12.65 -10.69 14.26
C ALA A 185 13.64 -11.84 14.45
N SER A 186 13.63 -12.79 13.52
CA SER A 186 14.69 -13.76 13.39
C SER A 186 15.75 -13.07 12.54
N THR A 187 16.76 -12.56 13.25
CA THR A 187 18.05 -12.02 12.79
C THR A 187 18.14 -10.48 12.80
N PRO A 188 19.20 -9.91 13.42
CA PRO A 188 19.45 -8.47 13.37
C PRO A 188 19.64 -8.01 11.92
N TRP A 189 18.96 -6.93 11.57
CA TRP A 189 19.12 -6.21 10.31
C TRP A 189 20.59 -5.83 10.10
N GLY A 190 21.28 -6.58 9.22
CA GLY A 190 22.70 -6.37 8.88
C GLY A 190 22.93 -5.15 7.98
N PRO A 191 24.18 -4.69 7.83
CA PRO A 191 24.49 -3.43 7.15
C PRO A 191 24.10 -3.43 5.67
N ARG A 192 23.47 -2.32 5.27
CA ARG A 192 22.91 -2.04 3.93
C ARG A 192 23.96 -2.17 2.82
N ALA A 193 23.54 -2.67 1.66
CA ALA A 193 24.29 -2.56 0.42
C ALA A 193 24.60 -1.09 0.12
N ARG A 194 25.88 -0.77 -0.08
CA ARG A 194 26.30 0.57 -0.53
C ARG A 194 25.89 0.74 -1.99
N ALA A 195 25.28 1.88 -2.31
CA ALA A 195 25.08 2.32 -3.68
C ALA A 195 26.44 2.30 -4.41
N ARG A 196 26.49 1.62 -5.56
CA ARG A 196 27.63 1.71 -6.47
C ARG A 196 27.75 3.16 -6.92
N LYS A 197 28.82 3.85 -6.51
CA LYS A 197 29.17 5.13 -7.12
C LYS A 197 29.48 4.88 -8.59
N ALA A 198 28.72 5.50 -9.49
CA ALA A 198 29.15 5.66 -10.86
C ALA A 198 30.42 6.55 -10.87
N PRO A 199 31.45 6.22 -11.65
CA PRO A 199 32.64 7.06 -11.73
C PRO A 199 32.31 8.34 -12.51
N TRP A 200 32.54 9.48 -11.86
CA TRP A 200 32.63 10.78 -12.52
C TRP A 200 33.84 10.76 -13.46
N SER A 201 33.63 11.01 -14.74
CA SER A 201 34.70 11.35 -15.68
C SER A 201 34.70 12.86 -15.88
N HIS A 202 35.55 13.55 -15.12
CA HIS A 202 36.11 14.84 -15.51
C HIS A 202 37.52 14.59 -16.03
N THR A 203 37.79 14.89 -17.30
CA THR A 203 39.12 15.34 -17.70
C THR A 203 38.99 16.37 -18.82
N THR A 204 39.75 17.43 -18.61
CA THR A 204 39.82 18.75 -19.24
C THR A 204 40.59 18.73 -20.57
N GLU A 205 40.38 19.79 -21.34
CA GLU A 205 41.08 20.35 -22.51
C GLU A 205 42.45 19.78 -22.95
N CYS A 206 42.62 19.72 -24.29
CA CYS A 206 43.68 20.37 -25.06
C CYS A 206 43.07 20.92 -26.36
#